data_AF-A0A3B8WM25-F1
#
_entry.id   AF-A0A3B8WM25-F1
#
_cell.length_a   1.000
_cell.length_b   1.000
_cell.length_c   1.000
_cell.angle_alpha   90.00
_cell.angle_beta   90.00
_cell.angle_gamma   90.00
#
_symmetry.space_group_name_H-M   'P 1'
#
loop_
_entity.id
_entity.type
_entity.pdbx_description
1 polymer ?
#
loop_
_entity_poly.entity_id
_entity_poly.type
_entity_poly.pdbx_seq_one_letter_code
_entity_poly.pdbx_strand_id
1 'polypeptide(L)'
;GALGLVASNHLATLFISLELLSMPLYGMVAYSFRTERSLEAGIKYLILSAAATAFLLFGMALIYARTGHLELTALAAGVAGSPDPWILGGAALLLVGLGFKLSIIPFHQWTPDVYQ
;
A
#
# COMPACT_ATOMS: atom_id res chain seq x y z
N GLY A 1 0.41 -13.80 2.61
CA GLY A 1 0.08 -12.37 2.74
C GLY A 1 -0.39 -12.03 4.13
N ALA A 2 -1.68 -12.24 4.44
CA ALA A 2 -2.33 -11.76 5.66
C ALA A 2 -1.61 -12.10 6.98
N LEU A 3 -1.27 -13.38 7.23
CA LEU A 3 -0.58 -13.77 8.48
C LEU A 3 0.80 -13.09 8.63
N GLY A 4 1.54 -12.98 7.52
CA GLY A 4 2.82 -12.26 7.50
C GLY A 4 2.64 -10.76 7.78
N LEU A 5 1.56 -10.16 7.28
CA LEU A 5 1.26 -8.74 7.50
C LEU A 5 1.02 -8.47 8.99
N VAL A 6 0.23 -9.32 9.66
CA VAL A 6 -0.05 -9.20 11.11
C VAL A 6 1.23 -9.38 11.94
N ALA A 7 2.14 -10.26 11.53
CA ALA A 7 3.40 -10.51 12.23
C ALA A 7 4.54 -9.55 11.85
N SER A 8 4.33 -8.60 10.95
CA SER A 8 5.40 -7.74 10.42
C SER A 8 5.84 -6.68 11.42
N ASN A 9 7.15 -6.65 11.75
CA ASN A 9 7.77 -5.60 12.57
C ASN A 9 8.74 -4.68 11.80
N HIS A 10 8.79 -4.82 10.47
CA HIS A 10 9.70 -4.10 9.60
C HIS A 10 8.95 -3.61 8.36
N LEU A 11 9.19 -2.37 7.90
CA LEU A 11 8.47 -1.81 6.75
C LEU A 11 8.59 -2.67 5.49
N ALA A 12 9.77 -3.27 5.25
CA ALA A 12 9.94 -4.18 4.12
C ALA A 12 9.09 -5.45 4.22
N THR A 13 8.97 -6.07 5.41
CA THR A 13 8.14 -7.27 5.58
C THR A 13 6.65 -6.95 5.52
N LEU A 14 6.27 -5.78 6.03
CA LEU A 14 4.92 -5.22 5.89
C LEU A 14 4.57 -5.03 4.40
N PHE A 15 5.44 -4.38 3.64
CA PHE A 15 5.27 -4.15 2.20
C PHE A 15 5.12 -5.46 1.42
N ILE A 16 6.06 -6.40 1.61
CA ILE A 16 6.04 -7.70 0.91
C ILE A 16 4.77 -8.47 1.28
N SER A 17 4.39 -8.49 2.55
CA SER A 17 3.19 -9.20 3.01
C SER A 17 1.89 -8.60 2.43
N LEU A 18 1.84 -7.27 2.30
CA LEU A 18 0.73 -6.53 1.69
C LEU A 18 0.62 -6.81 0.19
N GLU A 19 1.73 -6.81 -0.54
CA GLU A 19 1.75 -7.12 -1.97
C GLU A 19 1.44 -8.60 -2.24
N LEU A 20 1.92 -9.50 -1.40
CA LEU A 20 1.58 -10.93 -1.48
C LEU A 20 0.09 -11.18 -1.23
N LEU A 21 -0.60 -10.30 -0.51
CA LEU A 21 -2.06 -10.32 -0.39
C LEU A 21 -2.74 -9.73 -1.63
N SER A 22 -2.14 -8.68 -2.22
CA SER A 22 -2.74 -7.93 -3.33
C SER A 22 -2.61 -8.62 -4.68
N MET A 23 -1.46 -9.25 -4.97
CA MET A 23 -1.21 -9.87 -6.29
C MET A 23 -2.21 -10.97 -6.65
N PRO A 24 -2.58 -11.91 -5.75
CA PRO A 24 -3.62 -12.89 -6.05
C PRO A 24 -4.99 -12.24 -6.27
N LEU A 25 -5.31 -11.16 -5.56
CA LEU A 25 -6.57 -10.45 -5.73
C LEU A 25 -6.72 -9.86 -7.14
N TYR A 26 -5.64 -9.38 -7.76
CA TYR A 26 -5.69 -8.88 -9.14
C TYR A 26 -6.20 -9.96 -10.10
N GLY A 27 -5.69 -11.19 -9.95
CA GLY A 27 -6.14 -12.34 -10.75
C GLY A 27 -7.55 -12.79 -10.41
N MET A 28 -7.93 -12.75 -9.12
CA MET A 28 -9.27 -13.16 -8.69
C MET A 28 -10.37 -12.19 -9.15
N VAL A 29 -10.11 -10.87 -9.17
CA VAL A 29 -11.07 -9.88 -9.71
C VAL A 29 -11.27 -10.09 -11.22
N ALA A 30 -10.18 -10.37 -11.94
CA ALA A 30 -10.21 -10.65 -13.37
C ALA A 30 -10.53 -12.12 -13.70
N TYR A 31 -10.97 -12.94 -12.74
CA TYR A 31 -11.07 -14.39 -12.94
C TYR A 31 -12.08 -14.77 -14.04
N SER A 32 -13.19 -14.04 -14.13
CA SER A 32 -14.18 -14.18 -15.20
C SER A 32 -13.84 -13.28 -16.40
N PHE A 33 -12.58 -13.31 -16.86
CA PHE A 33 -12.03 -12.44 -17.91
C PHE A 33 -12.78 -12.43 -19.25
N ARG A 34 -13.66 -13.42 -19.51
CA ARG A 34 -14.55 -13.43 -20.69
C ARG A 34 -15.70 -12.44 -20.59
N THR A 35 -16.01 -11.96 -19.39
CA THR A 35 -16.99 -10.91 -19.15
C THR A 35 -16.26 -9.57 -19.15
N GLU A 36 -16.63 -8.67 -20.08
CA GLU A 36 -15.97 -7.36 -20.25
C GLU A 36 -15.87 -6.58 -18.94
N ARG A 37 -16.93 -6.59 -18.11
CA ARG A 37 -16.95 -5.91 -16.80
C ARG A 37 -15.89 -6.44 -15.83
N SER A 38 -15.71 -7.76 -15.75
CA SER A 38 -14.72 -8.37 -14.84
C SER A 38 -13.29 -8.05 -15.30
N LEU A 39 -13.05 -8.06 -16.62
CA LEU A 39 -11.76 -7.68 -17.18
C LEU A 39 -11.46 -6.20 -16.95
N GLU A 40 -12.43 -5.31 -17.19
CA GLU A 40 -12.29 -3.88 -16.95
C GLU A 40 -12.02 -3.58 -15.47
N ALA A 41 -12.80 -4.15 -14.56
CA ALA A 41 -12.61 -4.00 -13.12
C ALA A 41 -11.23 -4.51 -12.67
N GLY A 42 -10.78 -5.66 -13.20
CA GLY A 42 -9.46 -6.22 -12.92
C GLY A 42 -8.32 -5.31 -13.37
N ILE A 43 -8.39 -4.77 -14.58
CA ILE A 43 -7.38 -3.85 -15.12
C ILE A 43 -7.36 -2.54 -14.33
N LYS A 44 -8.53 -1.95 -14.05
CA LYS A 44 -8.64 -0.74 -13.22
C LYS A 44 -8.02 -0.97 -11.85
N TYR A 45 -8.41 -2.05 -11.18
CA TYR A 45 -7.88 -2.40 -9.86
C TYR A 45 -6.37 -2.61 -9.88
N LEU A 46 -5.84 -3.31 -10.88
CA LEU A 46 -4.40 -3.53 -11.03
C LEU A 46 -3.64 -2.20 -11.17
N ILE A 47 -4.07 -1.31 -12.06
CA ILE A 47 -3.40 -0.03 -12.31
C ILE A 47 -3.43 0.86 -11.07
N LEU A 48 -4.61 1.02 -10.46
CA LEU A 48 -4.76 1.86 -9.28
C LEU A 48 -4.01 1.28 -8.07
N SER A 49 -4.02 -0.05 -7.91
CA SER A 49 -3.27 -0.72 -6.85
C SER A 49 -1.76 -0.59 -7.06
N ALA A 50 -1.26 -0.72 -8.29
CA ALA A 50 0.15 -0.50 -8.60
C ALA A 50 0.60 0.95 -8.29
N ALA A 51 -0.24 1.95 -8.57
CA ALA A 51 0.02 3.33 -8.19
C ALA A 51 0.10 3.50 -6.66
N ALA A 52 -0.82 2.88 -5.91
CA ALA A 52 -0.78 2.89 -4.44
C ALA A 52 0.49 2.21 -3.88
N THR A 53 0.92 1.10 -4.49
CA THR A 53 2.17 0.41 -4.18
C THR A 53 3.39 1.31 -4.44
N ALA A 54 3.38 2.10 -5.51
CA ALA A 54 4.44 3.06 -5.79
C ALA A 54 4.51 4.17 -4.73
N PHE A 55 3.37 4.71 -4.28
CA PHE A 55 3.33 5.67 -3.18
C PHE A 55 3.86 5.06 -1.86
N LEU A 56 3.50 3.82 -1.55
CA LEU A 56 4.06 3.10 -0.38
C LEU A 56 5.58 3.00 -0.47
N LEU A 57 6.10 2.48 -1.58
CA LEU A 57 7.55 2.32 -1.78
C LEU A 57 8.29 3.65 -1.70
N PHE A 58 7.76 4.69 -2.33
CA PHE A 58 8.39 6.01 -2.29
C PHE A 58 8.34 6.61 -0.88
N GLY A 59 7.24 6.44 -0.15
CA GLY A 59 7.14 6.83 1.26
C GLY A 59 8.16 6.13 2.14
N MET A 60 8.34 4.81 1.97
CA MET A 60 9.39 4.03 2.65
C MET A 60 10.79 4.56 2.30
N ALA A 61 11.04 4.88 1.02
CA ALA A 61 12.31 5.39 0.55
C ALA A 61 12.66 6.75 1.17
N LEU A 62 11.70 7.68 1.26
CA LEU A 62 11.92 8.99 1.90
C LEU A 62 12.25 8.86 3.39
N ILE A 63 11.50 8.02 4.11
CA ILE A 63 11.77 7.76 5.53
C ILE A 63 13.16 7.14 5.69
N TYR A 64 13.46 6.10 4.91
CA TYR A 64 14.75 5.42 4.98
C TYR A 64 15.92 6.34 4.62
N ALA A 65 15.78 7.17 3.59
CA ALA A 65 16.81 8.14 3.22
C ALA A 65 17.14 9.11 4.35
N ARG A 66 16.16 9.39 5.23
CA ARG A 66 16.36 10.29 6.36
C ARG A 66 16.81 9.59 7.64
N THR A 67 16.28 8.41 7.94
CA THR A 67 16.50 7.70 9.21
C THR A 67 17.53 6.59 9.13
N GLY A 68 17.77 6.02 7.95
CA GLY A 68 18.60 4.82 7.75
C GLY A 68 17.98 3.53 8.30
N HIS A 69 16.74 3.58 8.78
CA HIS A 69 16.07 2.46 9.45
C HIS A 69 14.73 2.12 8.78
N LEU A 70 14.37 0.84 8.84
CA LEU A 70 13.08 0.33 8.36
C LEU A 70 12.33 -0.49 9.43
N GLU A 71 12.96 -0.74 10.59
CA GLU A 71 12.30 -1.35 11.74
C GLU A 71 11.28 -0.38 12.35
N LEU A 72 10.07 -0.87 12.63
CA LEU A 72 8.99 -0.01 13.12
C LEU A 72 9.29 0.61 14.49
N THR A 73 9.97 -0.14 15.36
CA THR A 73 10.42 0.33 16.68
C THR A 73 11.44 1.46 16.57
N ALA A 74 12.41 1.33 15.67
CA ALA A 74 13.41 2.38 15.41
C ALA A 74 12.78 3.64 14.82
N LEU A 75 11.80 3.48 13.92
CA LEU A 75 11.06 4.60 13.35
C LEU A 75 10.21 5.33 14.39
N ALA A 76 9.55 4.61 15.31
CA ALA A 76 8.79 5.23 16.40
C ALA A 76 9.67 6.11 17.29
N ALA A 77 10.90 5.68 17.58
CA ALA A 77 11.88 6.47 18.33
C ALA A 77 12.35 7.71 17.55
N GLY A 78 12.56 7.59 16.22
CA GLY A 78 13.01 8.69 15.37
C GLY A 78 11.99 9.81 15.15
N VAL A 79 10.70 9.54 15.39
CA VAL A 79 9.60 10.52 15.21
C VAL A 79 9.32 11.35 16.48
N ALA A 80 9.87 10.97 17.63
CA ALA A 80 9.62 11.65 18.91
C ALA A 80 10.27 13.05 19.04
N GLY A 81 11.07 13.46 18.05
CA GLY A 81 11.73 14.77 18.00
C GLY A 81 10.91 15.86 17.30
N SER A 82 11.60 16.91 16.83
CA SER A 82 10.98 17.95 16.00
C SER A 82 10.51 17.37 14.66
N PRO A 83 9.34 17.80 14.14
CA PRO A 83 8.80 17.29 12.87
C PRO A 83 9.76 17.54 11.71
N ASP A 84 10.24 16.45 11.10
CA ASP A 84 11.10 16.49 9.91
C ASP A 84 10.23 16.41 8.64
N PRO A 85 10.30 17.40 7.72
CA PRO A 85 9.49 17.41 6.49
C PRO A 85 9.63 16.16 5.62
N TRP A 86 10.81 15.53 5.59
CA TRP A 86 11.03 14.31 4.81
C TRP A 86 10.30 13.12 5.40
N ILE A 87 10.32 13.00 6.73
CA ILE A 87 9.60 11.95 7.46
C ILE A 87 8.09 12.17 7.33
N LEU A 88 7.62 13.42 7.46
CA LEU A 88 6.21 13.75 7.29
C LEU A 88 5.72 13.48 5.87
N GLY A 89 6.50 13.86 4.85
CA GLY A 89 6.19 13.57 3.45
C GLY A 89 6.15 12.06 3.19
N GLY A 90 7.14 11.33 3.69
CA GLY A 90 7.17 9.87 3.58
C GLY A 90 5.99 9.19 4.27
N ALA A 91 5.62 9.64 5.47
CA ALA A 91 4.45 9.15 6.20
C ALA A 91 3.14 9.47 5.47
N ALA A 92 3.00 10.67 4.89
CA ALA A 92 1.84 11.03 4.09
C ALA A 92 1.69 10.11 2.87
N LEU A 93 2.78 9.81 2.17
CA LEU A 93 2.77 8.87 1.03
C LEU A 93 2.44 7.43 1.45
N LEU A 94 2.95 6.98 2.59
CA LEU A 94 2.56 5.69 3.18
C LEU A 94 1.05 5.66 3.43
N LEU A 95 0.49 6.72 4.02
CA LEU A 95 -0.94 6.84 4.29
C LEU A 95 -1.78 6.87 3.01
N VAL A 96 -1.30 7.49 1.93
CA VAL A 96 -1.99 7.47 0.63
C VAL A 96 -2.13 6.03 0.14
N GLY A 97 -1.03 5.27 0.10
CA GLY A 97 -1.08 3.90 -0.41
C GLY A 97 -1.82 2.92 0.53
N LEU A 98 -1.71 3.08 1.86
CA LEU A 98 -2.53 2.32 2.81
C LEU A 98 -4.02 2.68 2.69
N GLY A 99 -4.33 3.97 2.56
CA GLY A 99 -5.69 4.48 2.41
C GLY A 99 -6.37 3.91 1.17
N PHE A 100 -5.63 3.80 0.05
CA PHE A 100 -6.11 3.11 -1.14
C PHE A 100 -6.43 1.63 -0.87
N LYS A 101 -5.49 0.88 -0.28
CA LYS A 101 -5.65 -0.56 0.00
C LYS A 101 -6.80 -0.85 0.97
N LEU A 102 -7.10 0.11 1.86
CA LEU A 102 -8.20 0.04 2.83
C LEU A 102 -9.51 0.67 2.32
N SER A 103 -9.57 1.17 1.08
CA SER A 103 -10.73 1.88 0.52
C SER A 103 -11.21 3.08 1.37
N ILE A 104 -10.29 3.81 1.99
CA ILE A 104 -10.59 4.97 2.82
C ILE A 104 -10.81 6.21 1.94
N ILE A 105 -11.75 7.10 2.31
CA ILE A 105 -11.96 8.39 1.64
C ILE A 105 -10.67 9.23 1.70
N PRO A 106 -10.17 9.82 0.60
CA PRO A 106 -10.76 9.94 -0.75
C PRO A 106 -10.32 8.85 -1.78
N PHE A 107 -9.65 7.79 -1.36
CA PHE A 107 -9.01 6.77 -2.22
C PHE A 107 -9.88 5.53 -2.52
N HIS A 108 -11.22 5.65 -2.48
CA HIS A 108 -12.19 4.55 -2.61
C HIS A 108 -12.81 4.40 -4.01
N GLN A 109 -12.34 5.17 -5.00
CA GLN A 109 -12.99 5.24 -6.32
C GLN A 109 -13.10 3.90 -7.05
N TRP A 110 -12.19 2.96 -6.77
CA TRP A 110 -12.17 1.63 -7.36
C TRP A 110 -13.16 0.65 -6.71
N THR A 111 -13.58 0.91 -5.48
CA THR A 111 -14.37 -0.04 -4.67
C THR A 111 -15.72 -0.36 -5.32
N PRO A 112 -16.52 0.61 -5.82
CA PRO A 112 -17.79 0.29 -6.47
C PRO A 112 -17.64 -0.59 -7.72
N ASP A 113 -16.64 -0.34 -8.56
CA ASP A 113 -16.44 -1.08 -9.81
C ASP A 113 -15.99 -2.54 -9.58
N VAL A 114 -15.21 -2.79 -8.52
CA VAL A 114 -14.67 -4.13 -8.22
C VAL A 114 -15.67 -5.02 -7.48
N TYR A 115 -16.58 -4.44 -6.70
CA TYR A 115 -17.58 -5.19 -5.92
C TYR A 115 -18.90 -5.45 -6.66
N GLN A 116 -19.07 -4.90 -7.87
CA GLN A 116 -20.22 -5.16 -8.75
C GLN A 116 -20.20 -6.60 -9.30
#